data_AF-A0A7C6J1Z3-F1
#
_entry.id   AF-A0A7C6J1Z3-F1
#
_cell.length_a   1.000
_cell.length_b   1.000
_cell.length_c   1.000
_cell.angle_alpha   90.00
_cell.angle_beta   90.00
_cell.angle_gamma   90.00
#
_symmetry.space_group_name_H-M   'P 1'
#
loop_
_entity.id
_entity.type
_entity.pdbx_description
1 polymer ?
#
loop_
_entity_poly.entity_id
_entity_poly.type
_entity_poly.pdbx_seq_one_letter_code
_entity_poly.pdbx_strand_id
1 'polypeptide(L)' 'MEDIYKEVYFDQYCKNCIYEKTAEKDEPCYECLNNPVNLYSHKPVNFEKK' A
#
# COMPACT_ATOMS: atom_id res chain seq x y z
N MET A 1 -24.39 -1.30 4.54
CA MET A 1 -23.40 -1.78 3.56
C MET A 1 -22.06 -1.49 4.22
N GLU A 2 -21.41 -2.49 4.81
CA GLU A 2 -20.06 -2.27 5.33
C GLU A 2 -19.14 -2.01 4.14
N ASP A 3 -18.37 -0.92 4.19
CA ASP A 3 -17.33 -0.66 3.20
C ASP A 3 -16.22 -1.70 3.39
N ILE A 4 -16.33 -2.78 2.63
CA ILE A 4 -15.34 -3.86 2.62
C ILE A 4 -14.01 -3.37 2.05
N TYR A 5 -14.01 -2.29 1.28
CA TYR A 5 -12.81 -1.60 0.82
C TYR A 5 -12.43 -0.50 1.80
N LYS A 6 -11.16 -0.49 2.19
CA LYS A 6 -10.61 0.47 3.15
C LYS A 6 -9.50 1.27 2.47
N GLU A 7 -9.45 2.56 2.73
CA GLU A 7 -8.37 3.43 2.26
C GLU A 7 -7.00 2.93 2.72
N VAL A 8 -6.01 2.94 1.85
CA VAL A 8 -4.65 2.52 2.18
C VAL A 8 -3.89 3.66 2.88
N TYR A 9 -3.29 3.37 4.05
CA TYR A 9 -2.51 4.34 4.82
C TYR A 9 -1.02 4.29 4.46
N PHE A 10 -0.66 4.78 3.27
CA PHE A 10 0.72 4.73 2.76
C PHE A 10 1.74 5.35 3.73
N ASP A 11 1.39 6.44 4.41
CA ASP A 11 2.23 7.13 5.42
C ASP A 11 2.56 6.25 6.65
N GLN A 12 1.68 5.32 7.00
CA GLN A 12 1.87 4.39 8.12
C GLN A 12 2.67 3.16 7.71
N TYR A 13 2.44 2.65 6.51
CA TYR A 13 3.02 1.39 6.03
C TYR A 13 4.34 1.58 5.26
N CYS A 14 4.46 2.51 4.31
CA CYS A 14 5.62 2.58 3.40
C CYS A 14 6.95 2.77 4.14
N LYS A 15 6.99 3.51 5.24
CA LYS A 15 8.19 3.67 6.10
C LYS A 15 8.72 2.35 6.69
N ASN A 16 7.84 1.37 6.86
CA ASN A 16 8.16 0.05 7.40
C ASN A 16 8.29 -1.02 6.31
N CYS A 17 8.28 -0.63 5.03
CA CYS A 17 8.28 -1.54 3.89
C CYS A 17 9.69 -1.77 3.34
N ILE A 18 10.04 -2.99 2.93
CA ILE A 18 11.36 -3.24 2.31
C ILE A 18 11.59 -2.39 1.04
N TYR A 19 10.50 -1.98 0.37
CA TYR A 19 10.49 -1.13 -0.82
C TYR A 19 10.42 0.38 -0.52
N GLU A 20 10.64 0.82 0.72
CA GLU A 20 10.59 2.26 1.11
C GLU A 20 11.42 3.16 0.18
N LYS A 21 12.55 2.65 -0.33
CA LYS A 21 13.46 3.41 -1.19
C LYS A 21 13.17 3.27 -2.69
N THR A 22 12.21 2.43 -3.07
CA THR A 22 11.79 2.25 -4.47
C THR A 22 10.96 3.45 -4.89
N ALA A 23 11.21 4.00 -6.09
CA ALA A 23 10.45 5.14 -6.56
C ALA A 23 8.98 4.76 -6.79
N GLU A 24 8.07 5.72 -6.57
CA GLU A 24 6.62 5.53 -6.69
C GLU A 24 6.16 5.04 -8.07
N LYS A 25 6.92 5.36 -9.12
CA LYS A 25 6.66 4.92 -10.51
C LYS A 25 7.20 3.53 -10.84
N ASP A 26 8.03 2.96 -9.97
CA ASP A 26 8.67 1.67 -10.18
C ASP A 26 7.89 0.58 -9.43
N GLU A 27 7.95 -0.66 -9.93
CA GLU A 27 7.32 -1.79 -9.25
C GLU A 27 8.10 -2.21 -7.98
N PRO A 28 7.40 -2.58 -6.89
CA PRO A 28 5.96 -2.82 -6.77
C PRO A 28 5.15 -1.61 -6.26
N CYS A 29 5.78 -0.44 -6.13
CA CYS A 29 5.16 0.77 -5.57
C CYS A 29 4.13 1.39 -6.53
N TYR A 30 4.35 1.27 -7.85
CA TYR A 30 3.40 1.73 -8.85
C TYR A 30 2.05 1.02 -8.73
N GLU A 31 2.03 -0.31 -8.59
CA GLU A 31 0.80 -1.06 -8.33
C GLU A 31 0.13 -0.65 -7.00
N CYS A 32 0.91 -0.38 -5.96
CA CYS A 32 0.38 0.12 -4.69
C CYS A 32 -0.39 1.43 -4.87
N LEU A 33 0.16 2.39 -5.63
CA LEU A 33 -0.50 3.67 -5.87
C LEU A 33 -1.72 3.59 -6.81
N ASN A 34 -1.76 2.59 -7.70
CA ASN A 34 -2.95 2.29 -8.50
C ASN A 34 -4.08 1.65 -7.68
N ASN A 35 -3.80 1.20 -6.45
CA ASN A 35 -4.77 0.59 -5.54
C ASN A 35 -4.87 1.40 -4.23
N PRO A 36 -5.50 2.59 -4.23
CA PRO A 36 -5.62 3.45 -3.05
C PRO A 36 -6.57 2.89 -1.97
N VAL A 37 -7.28 1.80 -2.28
CA VAL A 37 -8.11 1.05 -1.34
C VAL A 37 -7.72 -0.42 -1.37
N ASN A 38 -7.84 -1.11 -0.25
CA ASN A 38 -7.60 -2.54 -0.15
C ASN A 38 -8.77 -3.24 0.56
N LEU A 39 -9.06 -4.46 0.13
CA LEU A 39 -10.13 -5.27 0.67
C LEU A 39 -9.80 -5.68 2.11
N TYR A 40 -10.70 -5.34 3.03
CA TYR A 40 -10.64 -5.59 4.48
C TYR A 40 -9.45 -4.95 5.22
N SER A 41 -8.57 -4.19 4.55
CA SER A 41 -7.28 -3.77 5.08
C SER A 41 -6.88 -2.35 4.68
N HIS A 42 -6.18 -1.63 5.55
CA HIS A 42 -5.54 -0.34 5.23
C HIS A 42 -4.10 -0.50 4.72
N LYS A 43 -3.62 -1.75 4.55
CA LYS A 43 -2.26 -2.07 4.12
C LYS A 43 -2.13 -1.95 2.59
N PRO A 44 -1.02 -1.43 2.03
CA PRO A 44 -0.76 -1.48 0.58
C PRO A 44 -0.73 -2.92 0.05
N VAL A 45 -1.19 -3.12 -1.19
CA VAL A 45 -1.32 -4.47 -1.80
C VAL A 45 -0.01 -5.25 -1.83
N ASN A 46 1.12 -4.57 -2.08
CA ASN A 46 2.46 -5.18 -2.12
C ASN A 46 3.34 -4.84 -0.89
N PHE A 47 2.74 -4.50 0.25
CA PHE A 47 3.54 -4.20 1.44
C PHE A 47 4.22 -5.46 2.01
N GLU A 48 5.55 -5.42 2.04
CA GLU A 48 6.41 -6.37 2.74
C GLU A 48 7.15 -5.68 3.89
N LYS A 49 7.06 -6.24 5.10
CA LYS A 49 7.61 -5.65 6.32
C LYS A 49 9.14 -5.85 6.37
N LYS A 50 9.88 -4.81 6.76
CA LYS A 50 11.31 -4.87 7.10
C LYS A 50 11.60 -5.72 8.35
#